data_AF-A0A1F4BYI6-F1
#
_entry.id   AF-A0A1F4BYI6-F1
#
_cell.length_a   1.000
_cell.length_b   1.000
_cell.length_c   1.000
_cell.angle_alpha   90.00
_cell.angle_beta   90.00
_cell.angle_gamma   90.00
#
_symmetry.space_group_name_H-M   'P 1'
#
loop_
_entity.id
_entity.type
_entity.pdbx_description
1 polymer ?
#
loop_
_entity_poly.entity_id
_entity_poly.type
_entity_poly.pdbx_seq_one_letter_code
_entity_poly.pdbx_strand_id
1 'polypeptide(L)'
;MIKKNGVDFELQVPHKGFNRQIGSCAGLRIAPDGRPLTEAQWQAGVTGWLPSADDRAFVQSLMGRVVEPGRFAQWIAPPERGINGQPIEFEYVRFG
;
A
#
# COMPACT_ATOMS: atom_id res chain seq x y z
N MET A 1 14.55 -2.95 3.38
CA MET A 1 13.85 -3.93 4.24
C MET A 1 13.67 -5.27 3.53
N ILE A 2 13.08 -5.32 2.34
CA ILE A 2 12.76 -6.59 1.65
C ILE A 2 14.00 -7.40 1.30
N LYS A 3 14.90 -6.85 0.48
CA LYS A 3 16.19 -7.48 0.12
C LYS A 3 17.10 -7.80 1.32
N LYS A 4 17.07 -6.96 2.36
CA LYS A 4 17.83 -7.18 3.61
C LYS A 4 17.36 -8.44 4.37
N ASN A 5 16.11 -8.87 4.15
CA ASN A 5 15.54 -10.09 4.71
C ASN A 5 15.62 -11.28 3.72
N GLY A 6 16.47 -11.19 2.68
CA GLY A 6 16.69 -12.29 1.73
C GLY A 6 15.55 -12.53 0.74
N VAL A 7 14.56 -11.63 0.67
CA VAL A 7 13.45 -11.73 -0.29
C VAL A 7 13.83 -11.01 -1.59
N ASP A 8 13.81 -11.74 -2.70
CA ASP A 8 14.07 -11.23 -4.05
C ASP A 8 12.81 -10.55 -4.62
N PHE A 9 12.43 -9.43 -4.01
CA PHE A 9 11.30 -8.61 -4.43
C PHE A 9 11.63 -7.12 -4.26
N GLU A 10 11.24 -6.34 -5.27
CA GLU A 10 11.47 -4.90 -5.30
C GLU A 10 10.16 -4.17 -5.67
N LEU A 11 9.90 -3.07 -4.97
CA LEU A 11 8.81 -2.16 -5.32
C LEU A 11 9.25 -1.27 -6.48
N GLN A 12 8.40 -1.12 -7.48
CA GLN A 12 8.68 -0.33 -8.67
C GLN A 12 7.58 0.70 -8.91
N VAL A 13 7.97 1.86 -9.44
CA VAL A 13 7.02 2.89 -9.87
C VAL A 13 6.51 2.53 -11.26
N PRO A 14 5.19 2.53 -11.52
CA PRO A 14 4.66 2.22 -12.85
C PRO A 14 4.97 3.34 -13.84
N HIS A 15 4.87 3.02 -15.12
CA HIS A 15 4.98 3.98 -16.21
C HIS A 15 4.00 5.16 -16.04
N LYS A 16 4.42 6.39 -16.38
CA LYS A 16 3.65 7.64 -16.18
C LYS A 16 2.25 7.69 -16.81
N GLY A 17 2.01 6.83 -17.81
CA GLY A 17 0.74 6.67 -18.51
C GLY A 17 -0.20 5.63 -17.91
N PHE A 18 0.27 4.80 -16.96
CA PHE A 18 -0.53 3.78 -16.30
C PHE A 18 -1.68 4.39 -15.49
N ASN A 19 -2.88 3.85 -15.66
CA ASN A 19 -4.09 4.19 -14.88
C ASN A 19 -4.38 5.70 -14.75
N ARG A 20 -4.33 6.44 -15.87
CA ARG A 20 -4.56 7.90 -15.90
C ARG A 20 -6.01 8.23 -16.26
N GLN A 21 -6.58 9.18 -15.52
CA GLN A 21 -7.92 9.74 -15.78
C GLN A 21 -7.88 11.17 -16.37
N ILE A 22 -6.69 11.78 -16.46
CA ILE A 22 -6.51 13.18 -16.89
C ILE A 22 -5.30 13.30 -17.84
N GLY A 23 -5.44 14.13 -18.87
CA GLY A 23 -4.39 14.48 -19.84
C GLY A 23 -4.36 13.56 -21.06
N SER A 24 -3.28 13.61 -21.84
CA SER A 24 -3.18 12.90 -23.13
C SER A 24 -3.19 11.37 -23.04
N CYS A 25 -2.96 10.81 -21.84
CA CYS A 25 -3.06 9.36 -21.59
C CYS A 25 -4.36 8.97 -20.88
N ALA A 26 -5.31 9.91 -20.69
CA ALA A 26 -6.61 9.59 -20.11
C ALA A 26 -7.35 8.58 -21.00
N GLY A 27 -7.87 7.52 -20.37
CA GLY A 27 -8.61 6.47 -21.08
C GLY A 27 -7.76 5.48 -21.88
N LEU A 28 -6.44 5.71 -22.02
CA LEU A 28 -5.55 4.73 -22.65
C LEU A 28 -5.29 3.55 -21.70
N ARG A 29 -5.26 2.34 -22.25
CA ARG A 29 -4.83 1.14 -21.51
C ARG A 29 -3.33 0.95 -21.71
N ILE A 30 -2.57 1.28 -20.67
CA ILE A 30 -1.12 1.14 -20.64
C ILE A 30 -0.79 0.30 -19.42
N ALA A 31 -0.01 -0.78 -19.59
CA ALA A 31 0.48 -1.63 -18.51
C ALA A 31 1.46 -0.89 -17.57
N PRO A 32 1.73 -1.39 -16.35
CA PRO A 32 2.72 -0.78 -15.46
C PRO A 32 4.13 -0.65 -16.07
N ASP A 33 4.49 -1.53 -16.99
CA ASP A 33 5.76 -1.51 -17.72
C ASP A 33 5.76 -0.58 -18.95
N GLY A 34 4.65 0.09 -19.24
CA GLY A 34 4.51 1.06 -20.32
C GLY A 34 3.98 0.51 -21.65
N ARG A 35 3.72 -0.81 -21.76
CA ARG A 35 3.16 -1.38 -23.00
C ARG A 35 1.69 -0.95 -23.21
N PRO A 36 1.30 -0.47 -24.40
CA PRO A 36 -0.10 -0.29 -24.75
C PRO A 36 -0.83 -1.64 -24.77
N LEU A 37 -2.05 -1.67 -24.26
CA LEU A 37 -2.89 -2.84 -24.16
C LEU A 37 -4.22 -2.62 -24.88
N THR A 38 -4.84 -3.72 -25.30
CA THR A 38 -6.26 -3.74 -25.66
C THR A 38 -7.13 -3.73 -24.40
N GLU A 39 -8.43 -3.43 -24.54
CA GLU A 39 -9.37 -3.51 -23.43
C GLU A 39 -9.43 -4.92 -22.83
N ALA A 40 -9.46 -5.97 -23.66
CA ALA A 40 -9.49 -7.35 -23.18
C ALA A 40 -8.24 -7.71 -22.36
N GLN A 41 -7.05 -7.30 -22.82
CA GLN A 41 -5.80 -7.50 -22.08
C GLN A 41 -5.77 -6.71 -20.77
N TRP A 42 -6.34 -5.49 -20.77
CA TRP A 42 -6.47 -4.70 -19.54
C TRP A 42 -7.36 -5.40 -18.53
N GLN A 43 -8.58 -5.80 -18.93
CA GLN A 43 -9.54 -6.45 -18.03
C GLN A 43 -8.99 -7.76 -17.46
N ALA A 44 -8.24 -8.53 -18.25
CA ALA A 44 -7.62 -9.76 -17.78
C ALA A 44 -6.46 -9.55 -16.78
N GLY A 45 -5.78 -8.39 -16.83
CA GLY A 45 -4.58 -8.12 -16.02
C GLY A 45 -4.77 -7.12 -14.88
N VAL A 46 -5.84 -6.32 -14.89
CA VAL A 46 -5.98 -5.16 -14.00
C VAL A 46 -5.98 -5.52 -12.52
N THR A 47 -6.55 -6.65 -12.14
CA THR A 47 -6.56 -7.14 -10.74
C THR A 47 -5.17 -7.56 -10.23
N GLY A 48 -4.23 -7.83 -11.13
CA GLY A 48 -2.82 -8.08 -10.78
C GLY A 48 -2.01 -6.80 -10.59
N TRP A 49 -2.53 -5.62 -10.96
CA TRP A 49 -1.84 -4.33 -10.84
C TRP A 49 -2.51 -3.37 -9.87
N LEU A 50 -3.83 -3.46 -9.73
CA LEU A 50 -4.64 -2.61 -8.87
C LEU A 50 -5.38 -3.47 -7.84
N PRO A 51 -5.51 -3.00 -6.58
CA PRO A 51 -6.23 -3.75 -5.55
C PRO A 51 -7.67 -4.04 -5.97
N SER A 52 -8.01 -5.32 -6.00
CA SER A 52 -9.35 -5.83 -6.26
C SER A 52 -10.30 -5.54 -5.08
N ALA A 53 -11.59 -5.88 -5.24
CA ALA A 53 -12.55 -5.78 -4.14
C ALA A 53 -12.16 -6.71 -2.97
N ASP A 54 -11.68 -7.91 -3.28
CA ASP A 54 -11.29 -8.90 -2.28
C ASP A 54 -10.02 -8.46 -1.52
N ASP A 55 -9.03 -7.92 -2.22
CA ASP A 55 -7.82 -7.36 -1.58
C ASP A 55 -8.20 -6.23 -0.60
N ARG A 56 -9.12 -5.36 -1.00
CA ARG A 56 -9.60 -4.25 -0.15
C ARG A 56 -10.37 -4.77 1.05
N ALA A 57 -11.25 -5.75 0.86
CA ALA A 57 -12.00 -6.37 1.94
C ALA A 57 -11.06 -7.05 2.95
N PHE A 58 -10.04 -7.76 2.46
CA PHE A 58 -9.03 -8.38 3.31
C PHE A 58 -8.25 -7.33 4.12
N VAL A 59 -7.72 -6.29 3.48
CA VAL A 59 -7.01 -5.21 4.19
C VAL A 59 -7.92 -4.54 5.22
N GLN A 60 -9.19 -4.29 4.87
CA GLN A 60 -10.16 -3.71 5.80
C GLN A 60 -10.41 -4.60 7.01
N SER A 61 -10.42 -5.93 6.85
CA SER A 61 -10.59 -6.88 7.96
C SER A 61 -9.47 -6.79 9.01
N LEU A 62 -8.28 -6.32 8.62
CA LEU A 62 -7.14 -6.13 9.52
C LEU A 62 -7.23 -4.83 10.33
N MET A 63 -8.11 -3.90 9.93
CA MET A 63 -8.20 -2.57 10.52
C MET A 63 -9.00 -2.61 11.83
N GLY A 64 -8.30 -2.83 12.95
CA GLY A 64 -8.83 -2.75 14.31
C GLY A 64 -8.12 -1.67 15.13
N ARG A 65 -8.88 -0.91 15.94
CA ARG A 65 -8.33 0.11 16.83
C ARG A 65 -7.52 -0.53 17.97
N VAL A 66 -6.26 -0.13 18.12
CA VAL A 66 -5.39 -0.46 19.27
C VAL A 66 -4.96 0.86 19.92
N VAL A 67 -5.31 1.06 21.18
CA VAL A 67 -5.04 2.32 21.92
C VAL A 67 -4.24 2.14 23.19
N GLU A 68 -3.92 0.90 23.54
CA GLU A 68 -3.11 0.62 24.72
C GLU A 68 -1.69 1.15 24.46
N PRO A 69 -1.13 2.01 25.34
CA PRO A 69 0.20 2.56 25.16
C PRO A 69 1.25 1.45 24.97
N GLY A 70 2.13 1.63 23.99
CA GLY A 70 3.16 0.64 23.66
C GLY A 70 2.67 -0.58 22.87
N ARG A 71 1.37 -0.70 22.57
CA ARG A 71 0.83 -1.77 21.70
C ARG A 71 0.54 -1.28 20.30
N PHE A 72 0.77 -2.17 19.35
CA PHE A 72 0.57 -1.94 17.92
C PHE A 72 -0.34 -3.01 17.34
N ALA A 73 -1.07 -2.66 16.27
CA ALA A 73 -1.86 -3.64 15.53
C ALA A 73 -0.94 -4.68 14.85
N GLN A 74 -1.40 -5.92 14.73
CA GLN A 74 -0.57 -7.05 14.29
C GLN A 74 0.01 -6.88 12.87
N TRP A 75 -0.60 -6.06 12.03
CA TRP A 75 -0.19 -5.84 10.64
C TRP A 75 0.94 -4.80 10.50
N ILE A 76 1.37 -4.14 11.58
CA ILE A 76 2.43 -3.12 11.56
C ILE A 76 3.45 -3.34 12.67
N ALA A 77 4.73 -3.22 12.31
CA ALA A 77 5.82 -3.30 13.27
C ALA A 77 5.91 -2.02 14.13
N PRO A 78 6.40 -2.10 15.38
CA PRO A 78 6.68 -0.92 16.19
C PRO A 78 7.69 0.03 15.51
N PRO A 79 7.60 1.34 15.76
CA PRO A 79 8.58 2.31 15.25
C PRO A 79 9.94 2.13 15.92
N GLU A 80 11.01 2.58 15.27
CA GLU A 80 12.37 2.50 15.82
C GLU A 80 12.58 3.39 17.07
N ARG A 81 11.81 4.48 17.19
CA ARG A 81 11.88 5.44 18.30
C ARG A 81 10.56 6.16 18.52
N GLY A 82 10.35 6.63 19.74
CA GLY A 82 9.24 7.53 20.08
C GLY A 82 9.43 8.96 19.56
N ILE A 83 8.48 9.83 19.92
CA ILE A 83 8.45 11.22 19.47
C ILE A 83 8.99 12.14 20.58
N ASN A 84 9.77 13.16 20.20
CA ASN A 84 10.28 14.17 21.14
C ASN A 84 11.06 13.60 22.34
N GLY A 85 11.85 12.54 22.12
CA GLY A 85 12.61 11.86 23.17
C GLY A 85 11.75 11.08 24.17
N GLN A 86 10.43 11.03 23.98
CA GLN A 86 9.54 10.20 24.78
C GLN A 86 9.67 8.73 24.38
N PRO A 87 9.42 7.80 25.32
CA PRO A 87 9.44 6.37 25.03
C PRO A 87 8.25 5.96 24.14
N ILE A 88 8.28 4.75 23.58
CA ILE A 88 7.25 4.26 22.66
C ILE A 88 5.92 4.04 23.39
N GLU A 89 5.97 3.65 24.65
CA GLU A 89 4.86 3.43 25.56
C GLU A 89 4.31 4.73 26.19
N PHE A 90 4.82 5.89 25.79
CA PHE A 90 4.27 7.17 26.25
C PHE A 90 2.79 7.30 25.83
N GLU A 91 1.98 7.86 26.71
CA GLU A 91 0.58 8.16 26.42
C GLU A 91 0.48 9.37 25.48
N TYR A 92 0.62 9.11 24.17
CA TYR A 92 0.61 10.16 23.14
C TYR A 92 -0.76 10.84 22.96
N VAL A 93 -1.84 10.18 23.36
CA VAL A 93 -3.22 10.70 23.23
C VAL A 93 -3.98 10.40 24.51
N ARG A 94 -4.65 11.41 25.08
CA ARG A 94 -5.57 11.29 26.21
C ARG A 94 -7.01 11.48 25.71
N PHE A 95 -7.90 10.55 26.05
CA PHE A 95 -9.30 10.53 25.58
C PHE A 95 -10.30 11.18 26.54
N GLY A 96 -9.83 12.04 27.45
CA GLY A 96 -10.66 12.68 28.48
C GLY A 96 -11.89 13.40 27.96
#